data_AF-A0A645HHB8-F1
#
_entry.id   AF-A0A645HHB8-F1
#
_cell.length_a   1.000
_cell.length_b   1.000
_cell.length_c   1.000
_cell.angle_alpha   90.00
_cell.angle_beta   90.00
_cell.angle_gamma   90.00
#
_symmetry.space_group_name_H-M   'P 1'
#
loop_
_entity.id
_entity.type
_entity.pdbx_description
1 polymer ?
#
loop_
_entity_poly.entity_id
_entity_poly.type
_entity_poly.pdbx_seq_one_letter_code
_entity_poly.pdbx_strand_id
1 'polypeptide(L)'
;MFLEIKKKYEGVVYKRRISLTLEEAEAYISGKSHPVDDSQIAKEIDYFFNHYLPKPKMFIAYDRQAFAGIDDEELRVTFDTGIRSREEILTLRMDSFTTPLFEDGTVLMELKTGEAMPLWLAHALSDLKIFPTSFSKYGDIYKQKVKNEEKALDNVVDFRRTKKCLTA
;
A
#
# COMPACT_ATOMS: atom_id res chain seq x y z
N MET A 1 3.33 13.08 10.86
CA MET A 1 2.69 12.03 10.03
C MET A 1 1.88 12.68 8.93
N PHE A 2 1.40 11.93 7.94
CA PHE A 2 0.52 12.47 6.89
C PHE A 2 -0.82 11.74 6.87
N LEU A 3 -1.91 12.51 6.80
CA LEU A 3 -3.21 12.01 6.40
C LEU A 3 -3.36 12.31 4.90
N GLU A 4 -3.52 11.26 4.07
CA GLU A 4 -3.41 11.34 2.62
C GLU A 4 -4.62 10.72 1.92
N ILE A 5 -5.09 11.38 0.86
CA ILE A 5 -6.04 10.83 -0.11
C ILE A 5 -5.38 10.71 -1.48
N LYS A 6 -5.68 9.61 -2.19
CA LYS A 6 -5.27 9.37 -3.57
C LYS A 6 -6.49 9.19 -4.45
N LYS A 7 -6.54 9.90 -5.59
CA LYS A 7 -7.58 9.76 -6.62
C LYS A 7 -6.93 9.51 -7.97
N LYS A 8 -7.41 8.51 -8.71
CA LYS A 8 -7.03 8.32 -10.11
C LYS A 8 -8.11 8.93 -11.00
N TYR A 9 -7.73 9.78 -11.94
CA TYR A 9 -8.64 10.42 -12.90
C TYR A 9 -7.92 10.50 -14.25
N GLU A 10 -8.56 9.99 -15.32
CA GLU A 10 -7.99 9.93 -16.68
C GLU A 10 -6.53 9.43 -16.74
N GLY A 11 -6.23 8.37 -15.99
CA GLY A 11 -4.89 7.77 -15.95
C GLY A 11 -3.92 8.44 -14.97
N VAL A 12 -4.19 9.68 -14.54
CA VAL A 12 -3.34 10.46 -13.63
C VAL A 12 -3.71 10.20 -12.17
N VAL A 13 -2.71 9.98 -11.32
CA VAL A 13 -2.91 9.82 -9.87
C VAL A 13 -2.62 11.13 -9.15
N TYR A 14 -3.65 11.70 -8.55
CA TYR A 14 -3.57 12.88 -7.69
C TYR A 14 -3.44 12.45 -6.23
N LYS A 15 -2.54 13.11 -5.51
CA LYS A 15 -2.23 12.82 -4.10
C LYS A 15 -2.25 14.11 -3.30
N ARG A 16 -3.06 14.12 -2.24
CA ARG A 16 -3.28 15.31 -1.39
C ARG A 16 -3.10 14.87 0.05
N ARG A 17 -2.39 15.68 0.86
CA ARG A 17 -2.10 15.33 2.25
C ARG A 17 -1.98 16.55 3.15
N ILE A 18 -2.31 16.36 4.42
CA ILE A 18 -2.02 17.28 5.51
C ILE A 18 -1.06 16.63 6.51
N SER A 19 -0.28 17.45 7.20
CA SER A 19 0.64 16.99 8.25
C SER A 19 -0.06 17.03 9.60
N LEU A 20 -0.01 15.93 10.34
CA LEU A 20 -0.60 15.78 11.67
C LEU A 20 0.36 15.04 12.61
N THR A 21 0.25 15.26 13.90
CA THR A 21 0.76 14.33 14.91
C THR A 21 0.00 13.01 14.85
N LEU A 22 0.55 11.95 15.46
CA LEU A 22 -0.13 10.66 15.55
C LEU A 22 -1.46 10.77 16.32
N GLU A 23 -1.44 11.52 17.42
CA GLU A 23 -2.59 11.71 18.29
C GLU A 23 -3.72 12.47 17.60
N GLU A 24 -3.41 13.56 16.88
CA GLU A 24 -4.40 14.29 16.08
C GLU A 24 -5.03 13.40 15.01
N ALA A 25 -4.23 12.58 14.31
CA ALA A 25 -4.75 11.66 13.30
C ALA A 25 -5.65 10.58 13.91
N GLU A 26 -5.26 10.00 15.06
CA GLU A 26 -6.06 9.01 15.80
C GLU A 26 -7.38 9.62 16.31
N ALA A 27 -7.35 10.85 16.83
CA ALA A 27 -8.53 11.58 17.26
C ALA A 27 -9.48 11.87 16.08
N TYR A 28 -8.94 12.31 14.95
CA TYR A 28 -9.72 12.64 13.76
C TYR A 28 -10.40 11.40 13.16
N ILE A 29 -9.64 10.31 12.95
CA ILE A 29 -10.18 9.06 12.38
C ILE A 29 -11.22 8.42 13.30
N SER A 30 -11.10 8.58 14.62
CA SER A 30 -12.07 8.07 15.59
C SER A 30 -13.30 8.98 15.77
N GLY A 31 -13.38 10.10 15.04
CA GLY A 31 -14.49 11.06 15.13
C GLY A 31 -14.47 11.91 16.41
N LYS A 32 -13.33 11.96 17.12
CA LYS A 32 -13.16 12.76 18.35
C LYS A 32 -12.72 14.20 18.06
N SER A 33 -12.25 14.49 16.86
CA SER A 33 -11.83 15.82 16.43
C SER A 33 -12.18 16.11 14.97
N HIS A 34 -12.22 17.39 14.62
CA HIS A 34 -12.39 17.92 13.26
C HIS A 34 -11.04 18.35 12.66
N PRO A 35 -10.98 18.75 11.36
CA PRO A 35 -9.71 19.02 10.69
C PRO A 35 -8.88 20.08 11.41
N VAL A 36 -7.57 19.83 11.46
CA VAL A 36 -6.60 20.61 12.27
C VAL A 36 -6.32 22.00 11.68
N ASP A 37 -6.61 22.21 10.37
CA ASP A 37 -6.50 23.51 9.71
C ASP A 37 -7.64 23.75 8.69
N ASP A 38 -7.82 25.01 8.27
CA ASP A 38 -8.88 25.44 7.33
C ASP A 38 -8.47 25.36 5.84
N SER A 39 -7.41 24.59 5.53
CA SER A 39 -6.90 24.47 4.16
C SER A 39 -7.89 23.80 3.22
N GLN A 40 -7.75 24.06 1.92
CA GLN A 40 -8.52 23.35 0.90
C GLN A 40 -8.36 21.83 1.02
N ILE A 41 -7.14 21.34 1.31
CA ILE A 41 -6.86 19.91 1.42
C ILE A 41 -7.57 19.31 2.65
N ALA A 42 -7.57 20.02 3.78
CA ALA A 42 -8.29 19.59 4.98
C ALA A 42 -9.80 19.47 4.71
N LYS A 43 -10.39 20.44 4.01
CA LYS A 43 -11.81 20.40 3.58
C LYS A 43 -12.11 19.24 2.62
N GLU A 44 -11.21 18.95 1.68
CA GLU A 44 -11.32 17.79 0.78
C GLU A 44 -11.31 16.47 1.56
N ILE A 45 -10.43 16.35 2.56
CA ILE A 45 -10.35 15.18 3.42
C ILE A 45 -11.60 15.06 4.31
N ASP A 46 -12.07 16.15 4.90
CA ASP A 46 -13.29 16.17 5.73
C ASP A 46 -14.53 15.75 4.96
N TYR A 47 -14.71 16.31 3.76
CA TYR A 47 -15.77 15.88 2.85
C TYR A 47 -15.68 14.38 2.54
N PHE A 48 -14.47 13.87 2.25
CA PHE A 48 -14.27 12.44 1.96
C PHE A 48 -14.69 11.56 3.15
N PHE A 49 -14.31 11.94 4.38
CA PHE A 49 -14.68 11.21 5.59
C PHE A 49 -16.18 11.25 5.85
N ASN A 50 -16.81 12.42 5.70
CA ASN A 50 -18.24 12.61 5.94
C ASN A 50 -19.12 11.92 4.88
N HIS A 51 -18.66 11.90 3.62
CA HIS A 51 -19.42 11.31 2.52
C HIS A 51 -19.27 9.79 2.43
N TYR A 52 -18.04 9.27 2.51
CA TYR A 52 -17.78 7.83 2.31
C TYR A 52 -17.72 7.03 3.61
N LEU A 53 -17.65 7.69 4.77
CA LEU A 53 -17.54 7.07 6.09
C LEU A 53 -16.45 5.98 6.15
N PRO A 54 -15.23 6.27 5.67
CA PRO A 54 -14.17 5.28 5.58
C PRO A 54 -13.79 4.77 6.97
N LYS A 55 -13.40 3.50 7.02
CA LYS A 55 -12.89 2.86 8.25
C LYS A 55 -11.51 2.29 7.99
N PRO A 56 -10.60 2.25 8.99
CA PRO A 56 -9.36 1.52 8.87
C PRO A 56 -9.61 0.07 8.45
N LYS A 57 -8.89 -0.41 7.43
CA LYS A 57 -9.03 -1.77 6.90
C LYS A 57 -7.73 -2.54 6.76
N MET A 58 -6.61 -1.85 6.58
CA MET A 58 -5.33 -2.49 6.31
C MET A 58 -4.19 -1.60 6.78
N PHE A 59 -3.27 -2.20 7.52
CA PHE A 59 -1.96 -1.64 7.82
C PHE A 59 -0.97 -2.21 6.80
N ILE A 60 -0.09 -1.35 6.27
CA ILE A 60 0.95 -1.73 5.32
C ILE A 60 2.26 -1.11 5.80
N ALA A 61 3.29 -1.94 5.97
CA ALA A 61 4.63 -1.53 6.31
C ALA A 61 5.65 -2.10 5.32
N TYR A 62 6.79 -1.43 5.22
CA TYR A 62 7.92 -1.81 4.38
C TYR A 62 9.12 -0.94 4.77
N ASP A 63 10.30 -1.42 4.44
CA ASP A 63 11.55 -0.70 4.63
C ASP A 63 11.96 -0.06 3.31
N ARG A 64 12.23 1.26 3.31
CA ARG A 64 12.48 2.03 2.09
C ARG A 64 13.86 2.62 2.07
N GLN A 65 14.57 2.37 0.97
CA GLN A 65 15.74 3.15 0.57
C GLN A 65 15.33 4.08 -0.58
N ALA A 66 15.63 5.37 -0.45
CA ALA A 66 15.29 6.38 -1.44
C ALA A 66 16.56 7.13 -1.88
N PHE A 67 16.72 7.25 -3.19
CA PHE A 67 17.84 7.89 -3.86
C PHE A 67 17.32 8.99 -4.79
N ALA A 68 18.07 10.08 -4.88
CA ALA A 68 17.85 11.14 -5.85
C ALA A 68 19.03 11.16 -6.82
N GLY A 69 18.78 11.56 -8.07
CA GLY A 69 19.84 11.75 -9.05
C GLY A 69 20.81 12.83 -8.61
N ILE A 70 22.08 12.64 -8.97
CA ILE A 70 23.14 13.62 -8.70
C ILE A 70 23.11 14.72 -9.77
N ASP A 71 22.92 14.33 -11.04
CA ASP A 71 22.91 15.25 -12.18
C ASP A 71 21.48 15.67 -12.61
N ASP A 72 20.47 14.88 -12.23
CA ASP A 72 19.06 15.10 -12.54
C ASP A 72 18.25 15.04 -11.24
N GLU A 73 17.76 16.20 -10.78
CA GLU A 73 16.98 16.32 -9.53
C GLU A 73 15.57 15.69 -9.63
N GLU A 74 15.08 15.46 -10.84
CA GLU A 74 13.78 14.84 -11.09
C GLU A 74 13.88 13.31 -11.12
N LEU A 75 15.08 12.75 -11.33
CA LEU A 75 15.35 11.33 -11.19
C LEU A 75 15.26 10.91 -9.71
N ARG A 76 14.33 10.01 -9.41
CA ARG A 76 14.21 9.39 -8.08
C ARG A 76 14.05 7.89 -8.22
N VAL A 77 14.78 7.17 -7.38
CA VAL A 77 14.71 5.71 -7.29
C VAL A 77 14.37 5.34 -5.86
N THR A 78 13.39 4.47 -5.66
CA THR A 78 13.14 3.87 -4.35
C THR A 78 13.13 2.37 -4.42
N PHE A 79 13.69 1.73 -3.41
CA PHE A 79 13.65 0.29 -3.19
C PHE A 79 12.88 0.02 -1.91
N ASP A 80 11.77 -0.70 -2.03
CA ASP A 80 10.95 -1.14 -0.91
C ASP A 80 11.16 -2.65 -0.67
N THR A 81 11.58 -3.00 0.53
CA THR A 81 11.79 -4.38 0.98
C THR A 81 10.87 -4.71 2.14
N GLY A 82 10.66 -6.01 2.41
CA GLY A 82 9.89 -6.45 3.58
C GLY A 82 8.44 -5.94 3.57
N ILE A 83 7.82 -5.84 2.39
CA ILE A 83 6.43 -5.40 2.25
C ILE A 83 5.52 -6.37 2.99
N ARG A 84 4.84 -5.86 4.01
CA ARG A 84 4.06 -6.63 4.97
C ARG A 84 2.79 -5.89 5.33
N SER A 85 1.78 -6.64 5.78
CA SER A 85 0.47 -6.08 6.09
C SER A 85 -0.23 -6.79 7.23
N ARG A 86 -1.23 -6.14 7.81
CA ARG A 86 -2.19 -6.78 8.72
C ARG A 86 -3.53 -6.09 8.63
N GLU A 87 -4.59 -6.80 9.00
CA GLU A 87 -5.97 -6.29 9.00
C GLU A 87 -6.53 -6.12 10.41
N GLU A 88 -5.86 -6.71 11.41
CA GLU A 88 -6.18 -6.57 12.82
C GLU A 88 -5.19 -5.62 13.49
N ILE A 89 -5.61 -4.99 14.59
CA ILE A 89 -4.74 -4.12 15.41
C ILE A 89 -4.05 -3.04 14.55
N LEU A 90 -4.86 -2.22 13.88
CA LEU A 90 -4.43 -1.24 12.87
C LEU A 90 -3.76 0.03 13.43
N THR A 91 -3.24 -0.03 14.67
CA THR A 91 -2.47 1.07 15.25
C THR A 91 -1.12 1.22 14.55
N LEU A 92 -0.67 2.45 14.35
CA LEU A 92 0.67 2.74 13.80
C LEU A 92 1.78 2.59 14.85
N ARG A 93 1.42 2.34 16.11
CA ARG A 93 2.36 2.23 17.25
C ARG A 93 3.01 0.85 17.37
N MET A 94 2.67 -0.08 16.48
CA MET A 94 3.11 -1.46 16.51
C MET A 94 3.43 -1.95 15.09
N ASP A 95 4.49 -2.74 14.96
CA ASP A 95 4.90 -3.35 13.67
C ASP A 95 4.84 -4.89 13.70
N SER A 96 4.33 -5.48 14.78
CA SER A 96 4.16 -6.93 14.93
C SER A 96 2.89 -7.45 14.24
N PHE A 97 2.77 -8.79 14.18
CA PHE A 97 1.59 -9.52 13.67
C PHE A 97 1.24 -9.23 12.21
N THR A 98 2.26 -9.08 11.38
CA THR A 98 2.12 -8.82 9.95
C THR A 98 2.37 -10.06 9.10
N THR A 99 1.68 -10.14 7.96
CA THR A 99 1.92 -11.13 6.91
C THR A 99 2.72 -10.49 5.78
N PRO A 100 3.84 -11.09 5.34
CA PRO A 100 4.59 -10.61 4.18
C PRO A 100 3.78 -10.82 2.89
N LEU A 101 3.88 -9.87 1.95
CA LEU A 101 3.25 -9.95 0.63
C LEU A 101 4.00 -10.90 -0.31
N PHE A 102 5.32 -10.90 -0.22
CA PHE A 102 6.23 -11.68 -1.06
C PHE A 102 7.09 -12.61 -0.23
N GLU A 103 7.65 -13.63 -0.89
CA GLU A 103 8.75 -14.42 -0.35
C GLU A 103 10.01 -13.55 -0.16
N ASP A 104 10.88 -13.97 0.75
CA ASP A 104 12.11 -13.26 1.08
C ASP A 104 12.96 -13.01 -0.19
N GLY A 105 13.56 -11.82 -0.26
CA GLY A 105 14.42 -11.41 -1.37
C GLY A 105 13.73 -10.62 -2.49
N THR A 106 12.40 -10.48 -2.46
CA THR A 106 11.70 -9.61 -3.43
C THR A 106 11.85 -8.14 -3.08
N VAL A 107 12.26 -7.32 -4.06
CA VAL A 107 12.39 -5.86 -3.92
C VAL A 107 11.45 -5.17 -4.89
N LEU A 108 10.64 -4.23 -4.38
CA LEU A 108 9.86 -3.35 -5.23
C LEU A 108 10.68 -2.09 -5.53
N MET A 109 11.13 -1.97 -6.77
CA MET A 109 11.77 -0.77 -7.27
C MET A 109 10.73 0.17 -7.92
N GLU A 110 10.77 1.45 -7.56
CA GLU A 110 9.97 2.51 -8.19
C GLU A 110 10.93 3.56 -8.77
N LEU A 111 10.78 3.85 -10.05
CA LEU A 111 11.53 4.87 -10.79
C LEU A 111 10.63 6.04 -11.13
N LYS A 112 11.12 7.25 -10.89
CA LYS A 112 10.46 8.50 -11.31
C LYS A 112 11.47 9.35 -12.04
N THR A 113 11.05 9.91 -13.16
CA THR A 113 11.79 10.89 -13.95
C THR A 113 10.79 11.98 -14.33
N GLY A 114 11.21 13.24 -14.42
CA GLY A 114 10.32 14.29 -14.93
C GLY A 114 10.30 14.33 -16.45
N GLU A 115 11.46 14.15 -17.08
CA GLU A 115 11.59 13.94 -18.52
C GLU A 115 11.89 12.46 -18.88
N ALA A 116 12.74 12.24 -19.89
CA ALA A 116 13.14 10.93 -20.36
C ALA A 116 14.07 10.21 -19.36
N MET A 117 14.02 8.88 -19.39
CA MET A 117 14.92 8.05 -18.60
C MET A 117 16.38 8.21 -19.05
N PRO A 118 17.34 8.43 -18.13
CA PRO A 118 18.76 8.49 -18.48
C PRO A 118 19.22 7.23 -19.20
N LEU A 119 20.03 7.40 -20.26
CA LEU A 119 20.44 6.29 -21.12
C LEU A 119 21.23 5.21 -20.36
N TRP A 120 22.10 5.60 -19.43
CA TRP A 120 22.85 4.67 -18.59
C TRP A 120 21.92 3.79 -17.74
N LEU A 121 20.83 4.37 -17.23
CA LEU A 121 19.86 3.66 -16.41
C LEU A 121 19.03 2.70 -17.28
N ALA A 122 18.61 3.15 -18.46
CA ALA A 122 17.92 2.30 -19.44
C ALA A 122 18.75 1.06 -19.82
N HIS A 123 20.05 1.24 -20.08
CA HIS A 123 20.97 0.13 -20.34
C HIS A 123 21.11 -0.80 -19.13
N ALA A 124 21.36 -0.26 -17.94
CA ALA A 124 21.50 -1.07 -16.73
C ALA A 124 20.25 -1.92 -16.44
N LEU A 125 19.05 -1.34 -16.58
CA LEU A 125 17.79 -2.07 -16.42
C LEU A 125 17.62 -3.17 -17.48
N SER A 126 17.97 -2.88 -18.73
CA SER A 126 17.90 -3.85 -19.82
C SER A 126 18.86 -5.03 -19.60
N ASP A 127 20.10 -4.75 -19.20
CA ASP A 127 21.13 -5.78 -18.93
C ASP A 127 20.72 -6.68 -17.74
N LEU A 128 20.09 -6.09 -16.72
CA LEU A 128 19.52 -6.80 -15.58
C LEU A 128 18.15 -7.43 -15.87
N LYS A 129 17.59 -7.25 -17.07
CA LYS A 129 16.26 -7.72 -17.47
C LYS A 129 15.13 -7.24 -16.56
N ILE A 130 15.24 -6.01 -16.07
CA ILE A 130 14.23 -5.37 -15.23
C ILE A 130 13.28 -4.57 -16.11
N PHE A 131 12.03 -5.02 -16.17
CA PHE A 131 10.99 -4.43 -17.00
C PHE A 131 9.86 -3.83 -16.14
N PRO A 132 9.21 -2.75 -16.60
CA PRO A 132 8.13 -2.12 -15.86
C PRO A 132 6.96 -3.07 -15.67
N THR A 133 6.41 -3.09 -14.46
CA THR A 133 5.20 -3.83 -14.12
C THR A 133 4.26 -2.94 -13.30
N SER A 134 2.95 -3.10 -13.50
CA SER A 134 1.97 -2.40 -12.67
C SER A 134 1.88 -3.06 -11.31
N PHE A 135 2.06 -2.28 -10.25
CA PHE A 135 1.99 -2.79 -8.88
C PHE A 135 1.32 -1.77 -7.96
N SER A 136 0.49 -2.26 -7.03
CA SER A 136 -0.12 -1.47 -5.97
C SER A 136 -0.05 -2.27 -4.68
N LYS A 137 0.72 -1.80 -3.68
CA LYS A 137 0.84 -2.47 -2.37
C LYS A 137 -0.53 -2.90 -1.84
N TYR A 138 -1.46 -1.96 -1.70
CA TYR A 138 -2.83 -2.24 -1.23
C TYR A 138 -3.58 -3.22 -2.14
N GLY A 139 -3.54 -2.98 -3.46
CA GLY A 139 -4.29 -3.78 -4.42
C GLY A 139 -3.80 -5.22 -4.49
N ASP A 140 -2.49 -5.44 -4.47
CA ASP A 140 -1.89 -6.76 -4.58
C ASP A 140 -1.99 -7.55 -3.26
N ILE A 141 -1.89 -6.88 -2.10
CA ILE A 141 -2.25 -7.50 -0.80
C ILE A 141 -3.71 -7.94 -0.82
N TYR A 142 -4.63 -7.06 -1.24
CA TYR A 142 -6.05 -7.38 -1.30
C TYR A 142 -6.35 -8.56 -2.24
N LYS A 143 -5.75 -8.58 -3.44
CA LYS A 143 -5.90 -9.71 -4.38
C LYS A 143 -5.36 -11.02 -3.81
N GLN A 144 -4.21 -10.99 -3.14
CA GLN A 144 -3.63 -12.19 -2.52
C GLN A 144 -4.54 -12.74 -1.44
N LYS A 145 -5.12 -11.85 -0.62
CA LYS A 145 -6.12 -12.22 0.37
C LYS A 145 -7.34 -12.90 -0.27
N VAL A 146 -7.97 -12.27 -1.27
CA VAL A 146 -9.16 -12.84 -1.93
C VAL A 146 -8.86 -14.23 -2.49
N LYS A 147 -7.72 -14.42 -3.13
CA LYS A 147 -7.28 -15.73 -3.63
C LYS A 147 -7.09 -16.77 -2.51
N ASN A 148 -6.59 -16.36 -1.35
CA ASN A 148 -6.39 -17.26 -0.21
C ASN A 148 -7.73 -17.65 0.42
N GLU A 149 -8.69 -16.73 0.50
CA GLU A 149 -10.05 -16.99 0.97
C GLU A 149 -10.78 -17.97 0.04
N GLU A 150 -10.67 -17.77 -1.28
CA GLU A 150 -11.22 -18.69 -2.30
C GLU A 150 -10.64 -20.10 -2.16
N LYS A 151 -9.31 -20.23 -2.03
CA LYS A 151 -8.65 -21.53 -1.81
C LYS A 151 -9.10 -22.20 -0.50
N ALA A 152 -9.28 -21.43 0.57
CA ALA A 152 -9.75 -21.97 1.84
C ALA A 152 -11.19 -22.49 1.73
N LEU A 153 -12.06 -21.79 1.01
CA LEU A 153 -13.42 -22.23 0.71
C LEU A 153 -13.43 -23.53 -0.12
N ASP A 154 -12.61 -23.61 -1.16
CA ASP A 154 -12.49 -24.82 -1.99
C ASP A 154 -12.00 -26.02 -1.18
N ASN A 155 -10.99 -25.83 -0.33
CA ASN A 155 -10.47 -26.88 0.55
C ASN A 155 -11.53 -27.36 1.57
N VAL A 156 -12.37 -26.46 2.09
CA VAL A 156 -13.48 -26.82 2.99
C VAL A 156 -14.57 -27.59 2.25
N VAL A 157 -14.88 -27.20 1.01
CA VAL A 157 -15.85 -27.92 0.16
C VAL A 157 -15.34 -29.32 -0.19
N ASP A 158 -14.06 -29.46 -0.52
CA ASP A 158 -13.44 -30.74 -0.86
C ASP A 158 -13.37 -31.66 0.38
N PHE A 159 -12.96 -31.13 1.54
CA PHE A 159 -12.97 -31.87 2.81
C PHE A 159 -14.38 -32.38 3.18
N ARG A 160 -15.44 -31.60 2.92
CA ARG A 160 -16.83 -32.03 3.13
C ARG A 160 -17.26 -33.13 2.16
N ARG A 161 -16.67 -33.23 0.97
CA ARG A 161 -16.93 -34.32 0.00
C ARG A 161 -16.18 -35.62 0.35
N THR A 162 -15.04 -35.54 1.05
CA THR A 162 -14.24 -36.71 1.43
C THR A 162 -14.67 -37.45 2.71
N LYS A 163 -15.80 -37.11 3.34
CA LYS A 163 -16.32 -37.89 4.48
C LYS A 163 -16.96 -39.20 4.02
N LYS A 164 -16.15 -40.22 3.70
CA LYS A 164 -16.59 -41.62 3.73
C LYS A 164 -16.70 -42.06 5.19
N CYS A 165 -17.91 -42.42 5.59
CA CYS A 165 -18.21 -43.05 6.86
C CYS A 165 -17.39 -44.35 6.96
N LEU A 166 -16.42 -44.40 7.88
CA LEU A 166 -15.85 -45.65 8.34
C LEU A 166 -16.68 -46.07 9.56
N THR A 167 -17.67 -46.93 9.32
CA THR A 167 -18.25 -47.74 10.40
C THR A 167 -17.37 -48.97 10.61
N ALA A 168 -17.11 -49.29 11.87
CA ALA A 168 -16.36 -50.47 12.31
C ALA A 168 -16.99 -51.79 11.82
#